data_AF-A0A3P8VDU4-F1
#
_entry.id   AF-A0A3P8VDU4-F1
#
_cell.length_a   1.000
_cell.length_b   1.000
_cell.length_c   1.000
_cell.angle_alpha   90.00
_cell.angle_beta   90.00
_cell.angle_gamma   90.00
#
_symmetry.space_group_name_H-M   'P 1'
#
loop_
_entity.id
_entity.type
_entity.pdbx_description
1 polymer ?
#
loop_
_entity_poly.entity_id
_entity_poly.type
_entity_poly.pdbx_seq_one_letter_code
_entity_poly.pdbx_strand_id
1 'polypeptide(L)' 'MFSELSAQQRGSSLLCRPASSEDQGPVFERASQSYCPRSERYTVGERSFSRQYAHIYAARLMQMRPLLSQRAAHKWGK' A
#
# COMPACT_ATOMS: atom_id res chain seq x y z
N MET A 1 2.06 -18.45 -11.75
CA MET A 1 0.78 -17.79 -11.35
C MET A 1 0.13 -18.54 -10.19
N PHE A 2 -0.79 -17.93 -9.44
CA PHE A 2 -1.46 -18.60 -8.30
C PHE A 2 -2.06 -19.96 -8.68
N SER A 3 -2.65 -20.06 -9.88
CA SER A 3 -3.26 -21.29 -10.40
C SER A 3 -2.29 -22.46 -10.58
N GLU A 4 -1.03 -22.20 -10.94
CA GLU A 4 0.00 -23.25 -11.10
C GLU A 4 0.41 -23.80 -9.73
N LEU A 5 0.50 -22.93 -8.72
CA LEU A 5 0.81 -23.32 -7.34
C LEU A 5 -0.33 -24.15 -6.72
N SER A 6 -1.59 -23.78 -6.98
CA SER A 6 -2.74 -24.56 -6.50
C SER A 6 -2.91 -25.89 -7.22
N ALA A 7 -2.51 -26.00 -8.49
CA ALA A 7 -2.60 -27.24 -9.26
C ALA A 7 -1.54 -28.29 -8.84
N GLN A 8 -0.47 -27.85 -8.19
CA GLN A 8 0.56 -28.73 -7.62
C GLN A 8 0.13 -29.38 -6.30
N GLN A 9 -1.01 -28.98 -5.73
CA GLN A 9 -1.51 -29.52 -4.47
C GLN A 9 -1.98 -30.97 -4.69
N ARG A 10 -1.24 -31.93 -4.12
CA ARG A 10 -1.47 -33.36 -4.32
C ARG A 10 -2.77 -33.83 -3.64
N GLY A 11 -3.72 -34.28 -4.46
CA GLY A 11 -4.85 -35.12 -4.06
C GLY A 11 -6.15 -34.37 -3.76
N SER A 12 -7.21 -34.66 -4.53
CA SER A 12 -8.56 -34.20 -4.21
C SER A 12 -9.15 -35.05 -3.08
N SER A 13 -9.10 -34.57 -1.85
CA SER A 13 -9.68 -35.26 -0.68
C SER A 13 -11.16 -34.93 -0.45
N LEU A 14 -11.80 -34.19 -1.35
CA LEU A 14 -13.15 -33.65 -1.14
C LEU A 14 -14.27 -34.54 -1.71
N LEU A 15 -13.95 -35.52 -2.56
CA LEU A 15 -14.92 -36.47 -3.14
C LEU A 15 -14.83 -37.85 -2.46
N CYS A 16 -14.85 -37.88 -1.13
CA CYS A 16 -14.82 -39.12 -0.35
C CYS A 16 -15.77 -39.04 0.87
N ARG A 17 -15.86 -40.14 1.64
CA ARG A 17 -16.60 -40.18 2.91
C ARG A 17 -16.00 -39.16 3.89
N PRO A 18 -16.81 -38.47 4.72
CA PRO A 18 -16.28 -37.60 5.77
C PRO A 18 -15.27 -38.33 6.65
N ALA A 19 -14.19 -37.64 6.99
CA ALA A 19 -13.18 -38.15 7.89
C ALA A 19 -13.76 -38.30 9.32
N SER A 20 -13.35 -39.35 10.03
CA SER A 20 -13.70 -39.56 11.45
C SER A 20 -13.18 -38.40 12.31
N SER A 21 -13.75 -38.20 13.50
CA SER A 21 -13.42 -37.09 14.41
C SER A 21 -11.92 -36.97 14.78
N GLU A 22 -11.14 -38.04 14.62
CA GLU A 22 -9.69 -38.04 14.85
C GLU A 22 -8.84 -37.65 13.63
N ASP A 23 -9.43 -37.59 12.44
CA ASP A 23 -8.73 -37.34 11.18
C ASP A 23 -9.17 -35.98 10.61
N GLN A 24 -8.78 -34.93 11.34
CA GLN A 24 -9.02 -33.54 10.91
C GLN A 24 -8.10 -33.26 9.72
N GLY A 25 -8.69 -32.83 8.59
CA GLY A 25 -7.94 -32.51 7.37
C GLY A 25 -6.87 -31.42 7.58
N PRO A 26 -6.01 -31.18 6.57
CA PRO A 26 -4.89 -30.27 6.71
C PRO A 26 -5.36 -28.84 7.03
N VAL A 27 -4.76 -28.24 8.06
CA VAL A 27 -4.94 -26.84 8.44
C VAL A 27 -3.71 -26.06 8.00
N PHE A 28 -3.94 -24.90 7.37
CA PHE A 28 -2.87 -24.04 6.87
C PHE A 28 -2.82 -22.73 7.66
N GLU A 29 -1.62 -22.31 8.03
CA GLU A 29 -1.40 -21.02 8.65
C GLU A 29 -1.42 -19.88 7.62
N ARG A 30 -1.86 -18.71 8.06
CA ARG A 30 -1.86 -17.52 7.21
C ARG A 30 -0.45 -16.93 7.14
N ALA A 31 0.04 -16.69 5.93
CA ALA A 31 1.29 -15.99 5.71
C ALA A 31 1.25 -14.56 6.29
N SER A 32 2.26 -14.19 7.07
CA SER A 32 2.49 -12.83 7.53
C SER A 32 3.46 -12.10 6.60
N GLN A 33 3.24 -10.80 6.39
CA GLN A 33 4.10 -9.95 5.57
C GLN A 33 4.43 -8.67 6.31
N SER A 34 5.64 -8.15 6.08
CA SER A 34 6.02 -6.83 6.56
C SER A 34 5.23 -5.75 5.82
N TYR A 35 4.40 -5.01 6.53
CA TYR A 35 3.65 -3.88 5.99
C TYR A 35 3.85 -2.65 6.87
N CYS A 36 4.06 -1.49 6.25
CA CYS A 36 4.17 -0.20 6.94
C CYS A 36 3.27 0.84 6.24
N PRO A 37 2.26 1.40 6.94
CA PRO A 37 1.44 2.45 6.37
C PRO A 37 2.24 3.76 6.27
N ARG A 38 2.35 4.34 5.06
CA ARG A 38 3.03 5.63 4.81
C ARG A 38 2.05 6.80 4.66
N SER A 39 0.87 6.68 5.28
CA SER A 39 -0.25 7.62 5.14
C SER A 39 -0.25 8.73 6.20
N GLU A 40 0.72 8.75 7.12
CA GLU A 40 0.76 9.66 8.27
C GLU A 40 0.64 11.14 7.87
N ARG A 41 1.25 11.55 6.76
CA ARG A 41 1.17 12.91 6.21
C ARG A 41 -0.25 13.36 5.80
N TYR A 42 -1.19 12.43 5.69
CA TYR A 42 -2.59 12.69 5.34
C TYR A 42 -3.51 12.56 6.56
N THR A 43 -2.99 12.10 7.70
CA THR A 43 -3.73 12.08 8.96
C THR A 43 -3.90 13.51 9.44
N VAL A 44 -5.14 13.98 9.52
CA VAL A 44 -5.46 15.30 10.06
C VAL A 44 -5.63 15.17 11.57
N GLY A 45 -4.78 15.85 12.33
CA GLY A 45 -4.92 16.00 13.78
C GLY A 45 -6.04 16.98 14.13
N GLU A 46 -5.74 18.03 14.86
CA GLU A 46 -6.72 19.07 15.19
C GLU A 46 -7.18 19.82 13.94
N ARG A 47 -8.50 19.92 13.77
CA ARG A 47 -9.12 20.64 12.64
C ARG A 47 -9.39 22.09 13.03
N SER A 48 -8.85 23.02 12.26
CA SER A 48 -9.11 24.45 12.40
C SER A 48 -9.52 25.04 11.05
N PHE A 49 -10.63 25.77 11.04
CA PHE A 49 -11.25 26.32 9.82
C PHE A 49 -11.16 27.85 9.73
N SER A 50 -10.47 28.51 10.67
CA SER A 50 -10.31 29.96 10.69
C SER A 50 -9.22 30.50 9.75
N ARG A 51 -8.50 29.61 9.04
CA ARG A 51 -7.37 29.97 8.18
C ARG A 51 -7.83 30.31 6.76
N GLN A 52 -7.13 31.25 6.12
CA GLN A 52 -7.35 31.61 4.71
C GLN A 52 -6.57 30.69 3.75
N TYR A 53 -7.08 30.50 2.53
CA TYR A 53 -6.45 29.63 1.53
C TYR A 53 -5.13 30.16 0.95
N ALA A 54 -4.80 31.45 1.16
CA ALA A 54 -3.55 32.05 0.69
C ALA A 54 -2.30 31.27 1.14
N HIS A 55 -2.33 30.68 2.34
CA HIS A 55 -1.24 29.89 2.89
C HIS A 55 -0.90 28.64 2.05
N ILE A 56 -1.91 28.03 1.41
CA ILE A 56 -1.71 26.84 0.57
C ILE A 56 -0.86 27.20 -0.67
N TYR A 57 -1.18 28.33 -1.29
CA TYR A 57 -0.48 28.79 -2.50
C TYR A 57 0.93 29.27 -2.20
N ALA A 58 1.13 30.00 -1.09
CA ALA A 58 2.45 30.42 -0.66
C ALA A 58 3.37 29.21 -0.41
N ALA A 59 2.90 28.21 0.35
CA ALA A 59 3.67 26.99 0.60
C ALA A 59 4.00 26.24 -0.70
N ARG A 60 3.03 26.09 -1.61
CA ARG A 60 3.24 25.43 -2.92
C ARG A 60 4.32 26.14 -3.74
N LEU A 61 4.27 27.47 -3.82
CA LEU A 61 5.25 28.24 -4.58
C LEU A 61 6.65 28.10 -3.97
N MET A 62 6.78 28.26 -2.65
CA MET A 62 8.06 28.17 -1.95
C MET A 62 8.71 26.79 -2.11
N GLN A 63 7.93 25.72 -1.97
CA GLN A 63 8.42 24.35 -2.14
C GLN A 63 8.84 24.05 -3.59
N MET A 64 8.09 24.54 -4.58
CA MET A 64 8.34 24.21 -5.98
C MET A 64 9.42 25.08 -6.64
N ARG A 65 9.62 26.32 -6.19
CA ARG A 65 10.56 27.28 -6.78
C ARG A 65 11.97 26.72 -7.01
N PRO A 66 12.66 26.10 -6.03
CA PRO A 66 14.02 25.60 -6.25
C PRO A 66 14.07 24.48 -7.30
N LEU A 67 13.12 23.54 -7.25
CA LEU A 67 13.04 22.41 -8.18
C LEU A 67 12.84 22.89 -9.63
N LEU A 68 11.93 23.86 -9.81
CA LEU A 68 11.63 24.40 -11.14
C LEU A 68 12.78 25.26 -11.66
N SER A 69 13.42 26.06 -10.81
CA SER A 69 14.57 26.89 -11.19
C SER A 69 15.74 26.01 -11.66
N GLN A 70 16.03 24.92 -10.95
CA GLN A 70 17.07 23.98 -11.34
C GLN A 70 16.76 23.30 -12.69
N ARG A 71 15.52 22.85 -12.88
CA ARG A 71 15.10 22.22 -14.14
C ARG A 71 15.12 23.19 -15.31
N ALA A 72 14.74 24.44 -15.09
CA ALA A 72 14.79 25.49 -16.10
C ALA A 72 16.23 25.77 -16.55
N ALA A 73 17.15 25.96 -15.60
CA ALA A 73 18.57 26.16 -15.90
C ALA A 73 19.19 24.98 -16.66
N HIS A 74 18.84 23.75 -16.28
CA HIS A 74 19.31 22.55 -17.00
C HIS A 74 18.73 22.46 -18.42
N LYS A 75 17.47 22.84 -18.63
CA LYS A 75 16.79 22.70 -19.92
C LYS A 75 17.16 23.80 -20.91
N TRP A 76 17.32 25.04 -20.42
CA TRP A 76 17.40 26.22 -21.27
C TRP A 76 18.71 27.00 -21.13
N GLY A 77 19.63 26.58 -20.25
CA GLY A 77 20.85 27.33 -19.97
C GLY A 77 20.66 28.44 -18.92
N LYS A 78 21.77 29.07 -18.52
CA LYS A 78 21.74 30.24 -17.63
C LYS A 78 21.40 31.50 -18.40
#